data_AF-A0A914BJ28-F1
#
_entry.id   AF-A0A914BJ28-F1
#
_cell.length_a   1.000
_cell.length_b   1.000
_cell.length_c   1.000
_cell.angle_alpha   90.00
_cell.angle_beta   90.00
_cell.angle_gamma   90.00
#
_symmetry.space_group_name_H-M   'P 1'
#
loop_
_entity.id
_entity.type
_entity.pdbx_description
1 polymer ?
#
loop_
_entity_poly.entity_id
_entity_poly.type
_entity_poly.pdbx_seq_one_letter_code
_entity_poly.pdbx_strand_id
1 'polypeptide(L)'
;MVEIGDYMRLDKIEELVNLVINHIDPEIPHRPAQDRVKMNQLQNLLHGALIATEHVENSAIIRRRDVSLRASSAGFTVSNDQIQRFIDAFKDPSATREKGLYFNDRIYQCVRADKSSIYAKSDKLGIVLVRTATLIIIGTYNDNMFPSVCVEAVEKLASYFKEKDK
;
A
#
# COMPACT_ATOMS: atom_id res chain seq x y z
N MET A 1 -15.20 4.08 -47.67
CA MET A 1 -15.69 5.20 -46.84
C MET A 1 -15.44 4.80 -45.40
N VAL A 2 -14.35 5.27 -44.79
CA VAL A 2 -14.02 5.00 -43.38
C VAL A 2 -14.70 6.09 -42.57
N GLU A 3 -15.54 5.71 -41.61
CA GLU A 3 -16.35 6.64 -40.83
C GLU A 3 -15.47 7.52 -39.92
N ILE A 4 -15.91 8.77 -39.77
CA ILE A 4 -15.26 9.90 -39.06
C ILE A 4 -15.00 9.57 -37.57
N GLY A 5 -15.60 8.49 -37.04
CA GLY A 5 -15.45 8.02 -35.66
C GLY A 5 -14.14 7.28 -35.35
N ASP A 6 -13.40 6.80 -36.36
CA ASP A 6 -12.13 6.09 -36.13
C ASP A 6 -10.91 7.03 -36.06
N TYR A 7 -10.96 8.19 -36.75
CA TYR A 7 -9.93 9.23 -36.63
C TYR A 7 -9.90 9.83 -35.20
N MET A 8 -11.07 10.04 -34.58
CA MET A 8 -11.20 10.56 -33.21
C MET A 8 -10.72 9.60 -32.10
N ARG A 9 -10.51 8.30 -32.41
CA ARG A 9 -10.01 7.32 -31.43
C ARG A 9 -8.49 7.21 -31.42
N LEU A 10 -7.84 7.41 -32.56
CA LEU A 10 -6.39 7.32 -32.70
C LEU A 10 -5.70 8.53 -32.07
N ASP A 11 -6.25 9.74 -32.25
CA ASP A 11 -5.75 10.97 -31.62
C ASP A 11 -5.73 10.86 -30.09
N LYS A 12 -6.77 10.25 -29.51
CA LYS A 12 -6.86 10.00 -28.06
C LYS A 12 -5.84 9.00 -27.55
N ILE A 13 -5.48 8.01 -28.36
CA ILE A 13 -4.47 7.02 -27.99
C ILE A 13 -3.08 7.65 -28.07
N GLU A 14 -2.79 8.45 -29.09
CA GLU A 14 -1.53 9.21 -29.19
C GLU A 14 -1.39 10.24 -28.07
N GLU A 15 -2.48 10.91 -27.69
CA GLU A 15 -2.52 11.87 -26.58
C GLU A 15 -2.27 11.17 -25.22
N LEU A 16 -2.84 9.99 -25.00
CA LEU A 16 -2.61 9.17 -23.80
C LEU A 16 -1.19 8.60 -23.75
N VAL A 17 -0.62 8.21 -24.89
CA VAL A 17 0.77 7.72 -24.98
C VAL A 17 1.76 8.87 -24.71
N ASN A 18 1.52 10.07 -25.26
CA ASN A 18 2.34 11.26 -24.99
C ASN A 18 2.25 11.72 -23.52
N LEU A 19 1.09 11.57 -22.86
CA LEU A 19 0.91 11.90 -21.44
C LEU A 19 1.70 10.97 -20.50
N VAL A 20 1.95 9.73 -20.93
CA VAL A 20 2.70 8.73 -20.16
C VAL A 20 4.21 8.87 -20.37
N ILE A 21 4.66 9.32 -21.55
CA ILE A 21 6.09 9.34 -21.92
C ILE A 21 6.80 10.65 -21.53
N ASN A 22 6.13 11.82 -21.56
CA ASN A 22 6.84 13.10 -21.63
C ASN A 22 6.86 14.01 -20.38
N HIS A 23 6.52 13.58 -19.16
CA HIS A 23 6.68 14.45 -17.98
C HIS A 23 7.38 13.75 -16.81
N ILE A 24 8.66 13.50 -17.01
CA ILE A 24 9.67 13.62 -15.95
C ILE A 24 10.24 15.03 -16.11
N ASP A 25 9.70 16.00 -15.37
CA ASP A 25 10.40 17.27 -15.15
C ASP A 25 10.28 17.69 -13.68
N PRO A 26 11.36 18.26 -13.11
CA PRO A 26 11.47 18.57 -11.70
C PRO A 26 10.77 19.91 -11.39
N GLU A 27 10.19 19.99 -10.19
CA GLU A 27 9.64 21.21 -9.56
C GLU A 27 8.37 21.85 -10.19
N ILE A 28 7.19 21.32 -9.84
CA ILE A 28 5.90 22.04 -9.98
C ILE A 28 5.14 22.00 -8.64
N PRO A 29 4.66 23.15 -8.11
CA PRO A 29 3.90 23.19 -6.86
C PRO A 29 2.57 22.44 -7.00
N HIS A 30 2.26 21.62 -5.99
CA HIS A 30 1.18 20.64 -5.96
C HIS A 30 -0.19 21.16 -6.47
N ARG A 31 -0.69 20.59 -7.58
CA ARG A 31 -2.07 20.81 -8.07
C ARG A 31 -3.04 19.81 -7.42
N PRO A 32 -4.07 20.28 -6.68
CA PRO A 32 -4.97 19.41 -5.91
C PRO A 32 -5.79 18.42 -6.77
N ALA A 33 -5.99 18.67 -8.06
CA ALA A 33 -6.68 17.75 -8.96
C ALA A 33 -5.86 16.49 -9.31
N GLN A 34 -4.55 16.64 -9.52
CA GLN A 34 -3.66 15.50 -9.83
C GLN A 34 -3.47 14.59 -8.61
N ASP A 35 -3.42 15.17 -7.41
CA ASP A 35 -3.34 14.41 -6.17
C ASP A 35 -4.62 13.58 -5.92
N ARG A 36 -5.80 14.13 -6.23
CA ARG A 36 -7.09 13.40 -6.13
C ARG A 36 -7.15 12.20 -7.08
N VAL A 37 -6.70 12.34 -8.32
CA VAL A 37 -6.67 11.23 -9.29
C VAL A 37 -5.70 10.12 -8.84
N LYS A 38 -4.50 10.49 -8.39
CA LYS A 38 -3.52 9.52 -7.87
C LYS A 38 -3.99 8.81 -6.60
N MET A 39 -4.66 9.53 -5.69
CA MET A 39 -5.26 8.93 -4.49
C MET A 39 -6.36 7.91 -4.85
N ASN A 40 -7.24 8.24 -5.80
CA ASN A 40 -8.28 7.30 -6.24
C ASN A 40 -7.69 6.05 -6.89
N GLN A 41 -6.60 6.18 -7.67
CA GLN A 41 -5.91 5.03 -8.27
C GLN A 41 -5.29 4.12 -7.21
N LEU A 42 -4.63 4.70 -6.20
CA LEU A 42 -4.01 3.91 -5.13
C LEU A 42 -5.05 3.20 -4.27
N GLN A 43 -6.18 3.86 -4.00
CA GLN A 43 -7.30 3.24 -3.29
C GLN A 43 -7.91 2.08 -4.06
N ASN A 44 -8.13 2.23 -5.38
CA ASN A 44 -8.64 1.16 -6.22
C ASN A 44 -7.67 -0.03 -6.31
N LEU A 45 -6.37 0.25 -6.42
CA LEU A 45 -5.34 -0.80 -6.43
C LEU A 45 -5.32 -1.56 -5.10
N LEU A 46 -5.35 -0.85 -3.97
CA LEU A 46 -5.39 -1.44 -2.64
C LEU A 46 -6.64 -2.31 -2.45
N HIS A 47 -7.81 -1.83 -2.87
CA HIS A 47 -9.04 -2.61 -2.80
C HIS A 47 -8.97 -3.88 -3.67
N GLY A 48 -8.62 -3.74 -4.95
CA GLY A 48 -8.57 -4.88 -5.88
C GLY A 48 -7.48 -5.90 -5.56
N ALA A 49 -6.31 -5.47 -5.09
CA ALA A 49 -5.19 -6.35 -4.82
C ALA A 49 -5.27 -7.03 -3.44
N LEU A 50 -5.92 -6.39 -2.46
CA LEU A 50 -5.95 -6.89 -1.07
C LEU A 50 -7.37 -7.23 -0.63
N ILE A 51 -8.28 -6.25 -0.59
CA ILE A 51 -9.62 -6.44 0.00
C ILE A 51 -10.46 -7.44 -0.81
N ALA A 52 -10.39 -7.37 -2.13
CA ALA A 52 -11.10 -8.28 -3.02
C ALA A 52 -10.61 -9.74 -2.95
N THR A 53 -9.54 -10.03 -2.20
CA THR A 53 -9.10 -11.41 -1.92
C THR A 53 -9.95 -12.10 -0.85
N GLU A 54 -10.78 -11.35 -0.13
CA GLU A 54 -11.58 -11.82 1.02
C GLU A 54 -10.75 -12.39 2.20
N HIS A 55 -9.42 -12.28 2.11
CA HIS A 55 -8.47 -12.73 3.13
C HIS A 55 -7.64 -11.58 3.72
N VAL A 56 -8.00 -10.34 3.39
CA VAL A 56 -7.49 -9.13 4.02
C VAL A 56 -8.68 -8.31 4.52
N GLU A 57 -8.77 -8.13 5.83
CA GLU A 57 -9.87 -7.41 6.49
C GLU A 57 -9.71 -5.91 6.31
N ASN A 58 -8.54 -5.38 6.71
CA ASN A 58 -8.19 -3.99 6.51
C ASN A 58 -6.81 -3.85 5.90
N SER A 59 -6.63 -2.82 5.10
CA SER A 59 -5.33 -2.51 4.50
C SER A 59 -5.08 -1.01 4.40
N ALA A 60 -3.80 -0.65 4.38
CA ALA A 60 -3.36 0.73 4.20
C ALA A 60 -2.01 0.81 3.50
N ILE A 61 -1.75 1.95 2.88
CA ILE A 61 -0.44 2.30 2.33
C ILE A 61 0.03 3.58 2.99
N ILE A 62 1.19 3.50 3.62
CA ILE A 62 1.88 4.62 4.25
C ILE A 62 3.05 5.02 3.37
N ARG A 63 3.25 6.33 3.17
CA ARG A 63 4.50 6.85 2.61
C ARG A 63 5.45 7.21 3.75
N ARG A 64 6.67 6.66 3.67
CA ARG A 64 7.69 6.78 4.72
C ARG A 64 8.35 8.16 4.77
N ARG A 65 8.52 8.80 3.61
CA ARG A 65 9.27 10.06 3.46
C ARG A 65 8.64 11.20 4.26
N ASP A 66 7.32 11.26 4.27
CA ASP A 66 6.52 12.34 4.87
C ASP A 66 5.56 11.83 5.95
N VAL A 67 5.73 10.57 6.40
CA VAL A 67 4.98 9.97 7.50
C VAL A 67 3.46 10.14 7.31
N SER A 68 2.97 9.81 6.10
CA SER A 68 1.58 10.10 5.71
C SER A 68 0.84 8.87 5.18
N LEU A 69 -0.46 8.80 5.49
CA LEU A 69 -1.37 7.81 4.92
C LEU A 69 -1.69 8.19 3.47
N ARG A 70 -1.56 7.24 2.55
CA ARG A 70 -1.80 7.45 1.11
C ARG A 70 -3.03 6.74 0.58
N ALA A 71 -3.33 5.58 1.14
CA ALA A 71 -4.53 4.82 0.87
C ALA A 71 -4.90 4.00 2.10
N SER A 72 -6.19 3.71 2.26
CA SER A 72 -6.73 2.84 3.29
C SER A 72 -8.07 2.26 2.86
N SER A 73 -8.32 1.02 3.26
CA SER A 73 -9.62 0.38 3.05
C SER A 73 -10.74 1.16 3.75
N ALA A 74 -11.97 0.98 3.28
CA ALA A 74 -13.13 1.67 3.82
C ALA A 74 -13.26 1.42 5.33
N GLY A 75 -13.44 2.50 6.11
CA GLY A 75 -13.54 2.42 7.57
C GLY A 75 -12.22 2.19 8.31
N PHE A 76 -11.11 1.96 7.61
CA PHE A 76 -9.81 1.78 8.23
C PHE A 76 -9.04 3.10 8.33
N THR A 77 -8.85 3.56 9.56
CA THR A 77 -8.08 4.77 9.87
C THR A 77 -6.87 4.42 10.71
N VAL A 78 -5.72 5.00 10.39
CA VAL A 78 -4.47 4.82 11.13
C VAL A 78 -4.01 6.20 11.61
N SER A 79 -3.84 6.36 12.93
CA SER A 79 -3.36 7.62 13.50
C SER A 79 -1.90 7.88 13.13
N ASN A 80 -1.47 9.14 13.16
CA ASN A 80 -0.07 9.50 12.88
C ASN A 80 0.91 8.83 13.85
N ASP A 81 0.54 8.70 15.13
CA ASP A 81 1.35 7.99 16.12
C ASP A 81 1.51 6.51 15.75
N GLN A 82 0.44 5.87 15.26
CA GLN A 82 0.49 4.49 14.83
C GLN A 82 1.31 4.32 13.54
N ILE A 83 1.22 5.26 12.61
CA ILE A 83 2.06 5.33 11.41
C ILE A 83 3.53 5.39 11.81
N GLN A 84 3.88 6.26 12.75
CA GLN A 84 5.26 6.42 13.23
C GLN A 84 5.76 5.13 13.88
N ARG A 85 4.95 4.47 14.71
CA ARG A 85 5.27 3.16 15.30
C ARG A 85 5.56 2.09 14.24
N PHE A 86 4.76 2.04 13.18
CA PHE A 86 5.01 1.10 12.07
C PHE A 86 6.32 1.39 11.34
N ILE A 87 6.66 2.67 11.13
CA ILE A 87 7.94 3.05 10.52
C ILE A 87 9.12 2.66 11.43
N ASP A 88 8.99 2.91 12.74
CA ASP A 88 10.03 2.63 13.73
C ASP A 88 10.27 1.13 13.94
N ALA A 89 9.24 0.30 13.78
CA ALA A 89 9.36 -1.15 13.85
C ALA A 89 10.38 -1.72 12.84
N PHE A 90 10.56 -1.06 11.69
CA PHE A 90 11.58 -1.45 10.70
C PHE A 90 12.98 -0.86 10.95
N LYS A 91 13.14 0.04 11.94
CA LYS A 91 14.45 0.58 12.34
C LYS A 91 15.22 -0.42 13.20
N ASP A 92 14.51 -1.10 14.11
CA ASP A 92 15.06 -2.16 14.95
C ASP A 92 14.17 -3.43 14.91
N PRO A 93 14.37 -4.29 13.90
CA PRO A 93 13.63 -5.54 13.78
C PRO A 93 13.90 -6.52 14.93
N SER A 94 15.04 -6.42 15.61
CA SER A 94 15.39 -7.28 16.74
C SER A 94 14.53 -6.93 17.96
N ALA A 95 14.48 -5.65 18.32
CA ALA A 95 13.60 -5.18 19.40
C ALA A 95 12.12 -5.40 19.07
N THR A 96 11.73 -5.20 17.81
CA THR A 96 10.36 -5.47 17.35
C THR A 96 10.00 -6.94 17.48
N ARG A 97 10.93 -7.86 17.15
CA ARG A 97 10.70 -9.30 17.32
C ARG A 97 10.44 -9.68 18.78
N GLU A 98 11.17 -9.06 19.71
CA GLU A 98 11.05 -9.33 21.15
C GLU A 98 9.76 -8.73 21.74
N LYS A 99 9.48 -7.45 21.45
CA LYS A 99 8.38 -6.69 22.06
C LYS A 99 7.03 -6.88 21.37
N GLY A 100 7.02 -7.31 20.11
CA GLY A 100 5.84 -7.35 19.26
C GLY A 100 5.45 -5.97 18.71
N LEU A 101 4.32 -5.94 18.00
CA LEU A 101 3.71 -4.74 17.44
C LEU A 101 2.48 -4.35 18.26
N TYR A 102 2.42 -3.10 18.72
CA TYR A 102 1.21 -2.56 19.32
C TYR A 102 0.31 -1.93 18.25
N PHE A 103 -0.95 -2.35 18.20
CA PHE A 103 -1.96 -1.86 17.25
C PHE A 103 -3.37 -2.10 17.80
N ASN A 104 -4.28 -1.13 17.67
CA ASN A 104 -5.68 -1.22 18.15
C ASN A 104 -5.79 -1.76 19.59
N ASP A 105 -5.09 -1.11 20.52
CA ASP A 105 -5.08 -1.46 21.95
C ASP A 105 -4.65 -2.89 22.27
N ARG A 106 -3.90 -3.52 21.35
CA ARG A 106 -3.46 -4.91 21.48
C ARG A 106 -2.00 -5.07 21.07
N ILE A 107 -1.31 -6.01 21.72
CA ILE A 107 0.03 -6.46 21.33
C ILE A 107 -0.11 -7.67 20.40
N TYR A 108 0.51 -7.56 19.23
CA TYR A 108 0.67 -8.63 18.26
C TYR A 108 2.08 -9.19 18.38
N GLN A 109 2.20 -10.46 18.73
CA GLN A 109 3.48 -11.13 18.83
C GLN A 109 4.07 -11.34 17.43
N CYS A 110 5.33 -10.95 17.25
CA CYS A 110 6.00 -11.12 15.97
C CYS A 110 6.27 -12.60 15.66
N VAL A 111 5.80 -13.03 14.49
CA VAL A 111 6.18 -14.31 13.85
C VAL A 111 7.43 -14.10 12.99
N ARG A 112 7.54 -12.92 12.38
CA ARG A 112 8.68 -12.50 11.55
C ARG A 112 8.92 -11.01 11.75
N ALA A 113 10.18 -10.60 11.82
CA ALA A 113 10.55 -9.20 11.77
C ALA A 113 11.95 -9.05 11.14
N ASP A 114 12.03 -8.46 9.97
CA ASP A 114 13.29 -8.18 9.30
C ASP A 114 13.25 -6.80 8.62
N LYS A 115 14.24 -6.53 7.77
CA LYS A 115 14.36 -5.24 7.08
C LYS A 115 13.28 -5.03 6.02
N SER A 116 12.62 -6.05 5.50
CA SER A 116 11.58 -5.89 4.48
C SER A 116 10.18 -6.15 5.02
N SER A 117 10.04 -7.05 5.98
CA SER A 117 8.74 -7.61 6.32
C SER A 117 8.62 -7.85 7.83
N ILE A 118 7.48 -7.47 8.39
CA ILE A 118 7.11 -7.77 9.78
C ILE A 118 5.73 -8.41 9.76
N TYR A 119 5.65 -9.64 10.28
CA TYR A 119 4.39 -10.36 10.46
C TYR A 119 4.18 -10.56 11.94
N ALA A 120 3.01 -10.17 12.43
CA ALA A 120 2.67 -10.33 13.83
C ALA A 120 1.23 -10.82 13.98
N LYS A 121 0.96 -11.58 15.05
CA LYS A 121 -0.36 -12.14 15.33
C LYS A 121 -0.75 -11.96 16.79
N SER A 122 -2.04 -11.88 17.03
CA SER A 122 -2.62 -11.87 18.37
C SER A 122 -3.84 -12.78 18.35
N ASP A 123 -3.72 -13.94 18.99
CA ASP A 123 -4.65 -15.07 18.85
C ASP A 123 -4.89 -15.45 17.39
N LYS A 124 -6.11 -15.21 16.89
CA LYS A 124 -6.54 -15.48 15.52
C LYS A 124 -6.50 -14.26 14.61
N LEU A 125 -6.11 -13.10 15.14
CA LEU A 125 -5.92 -11.88 14.36
C LEU A 125 -4.47 -11.75 13.92
N GLY A 126 -4.22 -11.06 12.83
CA GLY A 126 -2.85 -10.71 12.47
C GLY A 126 -2.71 -9.44 11.65
N ILE A 127 -1.47 -8.99 11.61
CA ILE A 127 -1.02 -7.81 10.88
C ILE A 127 0.26 -8.16 10.11
N VAL A 128 0.28 -7.73 8.87
CA VAL A 128 1.38 -7.92 7.91
C VAL A 128 1.81 -6.53 7.47
N LEU A 129 3.08 -6.20 7.72
CA LEU A 129 3.71 -4.97 7.27
C LEU A 129 4.80 -5.35 6.28
N VAL A 130 4.76 -4.79 5.07
CA VAL A 130 5.82 -4.96 4.08
C VAL A 130 6.33 -3.61 3.63
N ARG A 131 7.63 -3.41 3.79
CA ARG A 131 8.36 -2.19 3.48
C ARG A 131 8.93 -2.23 2.07
N THR A 132 8.75 -1.13 1.34
CA THR A 132 9.46 -0.80 0.10
C THR A 132 10.44 0.35 0.35
N ALA A 133 11.11 0.83 -0.71
CA ALA A 133 11.97 2.00 -0.61
C ALA A 133 11.22 3.22 -0.05
N THR A 134 10.00 3.46 -0.51
CA THR A 134 9.23 4.68 -0.21
C THR A 134 7.96 4.43 0.59
N LEU A 135 7.44 3.19 0.60
CA LEU A 135 6.14 2.84 1.16
C LEU A 135 6.23 1.76 2.25
N ILE A 136 5.17 1.67 3.05
CA ILE A 136 4.83 0.50 3.87
C ILE A 136 3.41 0.11 3.50
N ILE A 137 3.22 -1.14 3.11
CA ILE A 137 1.91 -1.74 2.85
C ILE A 137 1.51 -2.51 4.10
N ILE A 138 0.27 -2.30 4.53
CA ILE A 138 -0.34 -2.92 5.71
C ILE A 138 -1.48 -3.81 5.22
N GLY A 139 -1.53 -5.04 5.72
CA GLY A 139 -2.72 -5.89 5.66
C GLY A 139 -3.01 -6.47 7.04
N THR A 140 -4.28 -6.61 7.37
CA THR A 140 -4.74 -7.30 8.57
C THR A 140 -5.68 -8.42 8.18
N TYR A 141 -5.79 -9.44 9.03
CA TYR A 141 -6.70 -10.55 8.84
C TYR A 141 -7.31 -10.97 10.19
N ASN A 142 -8.47 -11.61 10.13
CA ASN A 142 -9.18 -12.14 11.28
C ASN A 142 -9.28 -13.68 11.23
N ASP A 143 -10.10 -14.25 12.11
CA ASP A 143 -10.22 -15.69 12.30
C ASP A 143 -10.93 -16.44 11.17
N ASN A 144 -11.62 -15.73 10.28
CA ASN A 144 -12.30 -16.29 9.12
C ASN A 144 -11.44 -16.25 7.84
N MET A 145 -10.19 -15.80 7.95
CA MET A 145 -9.29 -15.59 6.82
C MET A 145 -8.07 -16.49 6.88
N PHE A 146 -7.43 -16.74 5.73
CA PHE A 146 -6.19 -17.50 5.69
C PHE A 146 -4.98 -16.57 5.82
N PRO A 147 -4.17 -16.71 6.90
CA PRO A 147 -3.01 -15.85 7.12
C PRO A 147 -2.00 -15.89 5.96
N SER A 148 -1.83 -17.06 5.34
CA SER A 148 -0.94 -17.25 4.19
C SER A 148 -1.36 -16.40 2.99
N VAL A 149 -2.65 -16.32 2.70
CA VAL A 149 -3.18 -15.54 1.58
C VAL A 149 -3.01 -14.04 1.85
N CYS A 150 -3.27 -13.58 3.08
CA CYS A 150 -2.99 -12.19 3.46
C CYS A 150 -1.52 -11.84 3.27
N VAL A 151 -0.60 -12.69 3.75
CA VAL A 151 0.84 -12.48 3.61
C VAL A 151 1.23 -12.41 2.14
N GLU A 152 0.77 -13.35 1.34
CA GLU A 152 1.07 -13.43 -0.10
C GLU A 152 0.56 -12.20 -0.86
N ALA A 153 -0.68 -11.77 -0.62
CA ALA A 153 -1.27 -10.61 -1.28
C ALA A 153 -0.50 -9.31 -0.96
N VAL A 154 -0.16 -9.10 0.31
CA VAL A 154 0.59 -7.90 0.75
C VAL A 154 2.01 -7.91 0.19
N GLU A 155 2.70 -9.05 0.21
CA GLU A 155 4.04 -9.18 -0.37
C GLU A 155 4.05 -8.97 -1.89
N LYS A 156 3.06 -9.53 -2.61
CA LYS A 156 2.91 -9.33 -4.06
C LYS A 156 2.71 -7.86 -4.41
N LEU A 157 1.82 -7.17 -3.70
CA LEU A 157 1.58 -5.74 -3.91
C LEU A 157 2.85 -4.93 -3.59
N ALA A 158 3.58 -5.26 -2.54
CA ALA A 158 4.85 -4.63 -2.23
C ALA A 158 5.92 -4.88 -3.29
N SER A 159 6.00 -6.10 -3.85
CA SER A 159 6.90 -6.43 -4.96
C SER A 159 6.62 -5.57 -6.19
N TYR A 160 5.34 -5.42 -6.55
CA TYR A 160 4.91 -4.56 -7.64
C TYR A 160 5.41 -3.13 -7.49
N PHE A 161 5.29 -2.53 -6.29
CA PHE A 161 5.83 -1.19 -6.04
C PHE A 161 7.37 -1.15 -6.13
N LYS A 162 8.07 -2.16 -5.60
CA LYS A 162 9.54 -2.25 -5.68
C LYS A 162 10.03 -2.34 -7.13
N GLU A 163 9.27 -2.97 -8.02
CA GLU A 163 9.59 -3.09 -9.44
C GLU A 163 9.32 -1.79 -10.20
N LYS A 164 8.27 -1.05 -9.84
CA LYS A 164 7.91 0.23 -10.45
C LYS A 164 8.74 1.42 -9.95
N ASP A 165 9.35 1.31 -8.77
CA ASP A 165 10.27 2.30 -8.19
C ASP A 165 11.72 2.17 -8.73
N LYS A 166 12.01 1.17 -9.58
CA LYS A 166 13.31 1.01 -10.27
C LYS A 166 13.34 1.81 -11.57
#